data_AF-A0A819BD17-F1
#
_entry.id   AF-A0A819BD17-F1
#
_cell.length_a   1.000
_cell.length_b   1.000
_cell.length_c   1.000
_cell.angle_alpha   90.00
_cell.angle_beta   90.00
_cell.angle_gamma   90.00
#
_symmetry.space_group_name_H-M   'P 1'
#
loop_
_entity.id
_entity.type
_entity.pdbx_description
1 polymer ?
#
loop_
_entity_poly.entity_id
_entity_poly.type
_entity_poly.pdbx_seq_one_letter_code
_entity_poly.pdbx_strand_id
1 'polypeptide(L)'
;MSEKIRLIDQNGYRQRAACICIRNEREDEILLITSRDKASWIIPGGGIEQNESTIEAAHRELYEEAGVKGRIIRDLGIFENLERKRRTNVFVVYVEHEYDDWEEKRLFDRQRHWFQLKEAFSLLKCYKQSQLEFFQRFLLTSSNYTQLIHQVNNS
;
A
#
# COMPACT_ATOMS: atom_id res chain seq x y z
N MET A 1 -9.37 -11.79 -20.52
CA MET A 1 -9.42 -11.02 -19.26
C MET A 1 -10.85 -10.56 -19.09
N SER A 2 -11.53 -10.95 -18.00
CA SER A 2 -12.84 -10.41 -17.67
C SER A 2 -12.74 -8.91 -17.42
N GLU A 3 -13.80 -8.18 -17.78
CA GLU A 3 -13.86 -6.74 -17.50
C GLU A 3 -13.98 -6.53 -15.98
N LYS A 4 -12.93 -5.96 -15.37
CA LYS A 4 -12.88 -5.67 -13.92
C LYS A 4 -13.81 -4.48 -13.62
N ILE A 5 -15.07 -4.76 -13.27
CA ILE A 5 -16.05 -3.72 -12.89
C ILE A 5 -15.68 -3.18 -11.51
N ARG A 6 -15.36 -1.88 -11.43
CA ARG A 6 -14.89 -1.25 -10.20
C ARG A 6 -16.04 -0.74 -9.36
N LEU A 7 -15.93 -0.93 -8.05
CA LEU A 7 -16.89 -0.43 -7.09
C LEU A 7 -16.79 1.10 -6.99
N ILE A 8 -17.93 1.76 -7.14
CA ILE A 8 -18.12 3.21 -6.99
C ILE A 8 -19.24 3.40 -5.97
N ASP A 9 -19.05 4.28 -5.00
CA ASP A 9 -20.08 4.57 -4.00
C ASP A 9 -21.11 5.60 -4.49
N GLN A 10 -22.13 5.85 -3.66
CA GLN A 10 -23.21 6.80 -3.93
C GLN A 10 -22.74 8.24 -4.19
N ASN A 11 -21.55 8.61 -3.72
CA ASN A 11 -20.97 9.94 -3.92
C ASN A 11 -20.08 10.00 -5.17
N GLY A 12 -19.99 8.90 -5.93
CA GLY A 12 -19.16 8.79 -7.13
C GLY A 12 -17.68 8.55 -6.84
N TYR A 13 -17.32 8.14 -5.61
CA TYR A 13 -15.93 7.79 -5.30
C TYR A 13 -15.65 6.34 -5.65
N ARG A 14 -14.57 6.13 -6.42
CA ARG A 14 -14.06 4.79 -6.67
C ARG A 14 -13.43 4.23 -5.40
N GLN A 15 -13.89 3.05 -4.99
CA GLN A 15 -13.39 2.35 -3.82
C GLN A 15 -12.10 1.59 -4.16
N ARG A 16 -11.14 1.62 -3.24
CA ARG A 16 -9.80 1.07 -3.41
C ARG A 16 -9.31 0.42 -2.12
N ALA A 17 -8.39 -0.52 -2.27
CA ALA A 17 -7.64 -1.10 -1.17
C ALA A 17 -6.14 -0.98 -1.48
N ALA A 18 -5.32 -0.72 -0.46
CA ALA A 18 -3.87 -0.66 -0.56
C ALA A 18 -3.19 -1.27 0.67
N CYS A 19 -1.95 -1.72 0.50
CA CYS A 19 -1.20 -2.42 1.55
C CYS A 19 0.16 -1.78 1.78
N ILE A 20 0.43 -1.34 3.00
CA ILE A 20 1.81 -1.10 3.45
C ILE A 20 2.35 -2.43 3.96
N CYS A 21 3.27 -3.00 3.19
CA CYS A 21 3.80 -4.34 3.47
C CYS A 21 5.08 -4.22 4.27
N ILE A 22 5.16 -4.89 5.40
CA ILE A 22 6.35 -4.95 6.26
C ILE A 22 6.99 -6.33 6.16
N ARG A 23 8.31 -6.38 6.29
CA ARG A 23 9.08 -7.63 6.24
C ARG A 23 9.19 -8.30 7.62
N ASN A 24 9.18 -7.51 8.68
CA ASN A 24 9.41 -7.98 10.03
C ASN A 24 8.72 -7.06 11.06
N GLU A 25 8.63 -7.49 12.30
CA GLU A 25 7.91 -6.78 13.39
C GLU A 25 8.56 -5.45 13.79
N ARG A 26 9.82 -5.18 13.38
CA ARG A 26 10.46 -3.88 13.59
C ARG A 26 9.91 -2.80 12.66
N GLU A 27 9.15 -3.16 11.63
CA GLU A 27 8.51 -2.20 10.72
C GLU A 27 9.52 -1.20 10.10
N ASP A 28 10.77 -1.64 9.90
CA ASP A 28 11.91 -0.82 9.43
C ASP A 28 12.05 -0.79 7.90
N GLU A 29 11.44 -1.75 7.22
CA GLU A 29 11.38 -1.85 5.76
C GLU A 29 9.94 -1.96 5.28
N ILE A 30 9.64 -1.28 4.17
CA ILE A 30 8.38 -1.45 3.44
C ILE A 30 8.60 -1.85 1.99
N LEU A 31 7.69 -2.66 1.46
CA LEU A 31 7.69 -3.02 0.04
C LEU A 31 7.00 -1.92 -0.78
N LEU A 32 7.71 -1.39 -1.77
CA LEU A 32 7.12 -0.57 -2.83
C LEU A 32 7.19 -1.32 -4.16
N ILE A 33 6.34 -0.89 -5.08
CA ILE A 33 6.36 -1.38 -6.46
C ILE A 33 6.42 -0.22 -7.44
N THR A 34 6.91 -0.47 -8.65
CA THR A 34 6.91 0.57 -9.68
C THR A 34 5.48 0.88 -10.12
N SER A 35 5.20 2.12 -10.49
CA SER A 35 4.04 2.45 -11.31
C SER A 35 4.11 1.74 -12.66
N ARG A 36 2.98 1.58 -13.36
CA ARG A 36 2.96 0.86 -14.67
C ARG A 36 3.78 1.54 -15.76
N ASP A 37 3.91 2.86 -15.72
CA ASP A 37 4.82 3.64 -16.58
C ASP A 37 6.28 3.61 -16.10
N LYS A 38 6.55 2.95 -14.96
CA LYS A 38 7.86 2.80 -14.31
C LYS A 38 8.54 4.12 -13.92
N ALA A 39 7.79 5.22 -13.90
CA ALA A 39 8.31 6.54 -13.56
C ALA A 39 8.43 6.78 -12.04
N SER A 40 7.82 5.94 -11.21
CA SER A 40 7.75 6.15 -9.76
C SER A 40 7.62 4.86 -8.97
N TRP A 41 8.03 4.89 -7.70
CA TRP A 41 7.73 3.86 -6.71
C TRP A 41 6.47 4.23 -5.93
N ILE A 42 5.59 3.27 -5.72
CA ILE A 42 4.27 3.45 -5.12
C ILE A 42 3.93 2.33 -4.15
N ILE A 43 3.03 2.62 -3.21
CA ILE A 43 2.41 1.61 -2.34
C ILE A 43 1.46 0.75 -3.20
N PRO A 44 1.53 -0.59 -3.11
CA PRO A 44 0.66 -1.48 -3.86
C PRO A 44 -0.81 -1.29 -3.49
N GLY A 45 -1.68 -1.35 -4.49
CA GLY A 45 -3.11 -1.23 -4.28
C GLY A 45 -3.86 -0.79 -5.53
N GLY A 46 -5.11 -1.21 -5.63
CA GLY A 46 -5.95 -0.98 -6.80
C GLY A 46 -7.41 -0.76 -6.44
N GLY A 47 -8.31 -1.07 -7.37
CA GLY A 47 -9.73 -0.84 -7.17
C GLY A 47 -10.42 -2.06 -6.61
N ILE A 48 -11.35 -1.86 -5.71
CA ILE A 48 -12.24 -2.94 -5.25
C ILE A 48 -13.18 -3.30 -6.41
N GLU A 49 -13.35 -4.59 -6.68
CA GLU A 49 -14.26 -5.09 -7.72
C GLU A 49 -15.67 -5.30 -7.16
N GLN A 50 -16.67 -5.39 -8.04
CA GLN A 50 -18.02 -5.76 -7.60
C GLN A 50 -18.02 -7.16 -6.99
N ASN A 51 -18.75 -7.32 -5.87
CA ASN A 51 -18.82 -8.56 -5.08
C ASN A 51 -17.50 -8.98 -4.41
N GLU A 52 -16.54 -8.06 -4.28
CA GLU A 52 -15.30 -8.26 -3.55
C GLU A 52 -15.31 -7.40 -2.27
N SER A 53 -14.95 -7.98 -1.13
CA SER A 53 -14.71 -7.21 0.09
C SER A 53 -13.40 -6.42 0.01
N THR A 54 -13.28 -5.38 0.82
CA THR A 54 -12.06 -4.56 0.89
C THR A 54 -10.81 -5.40 1.21
N ILE A 55 -10.94 -6.42 2.06
CA ILE A 55 -9.83 -7.31 2.44
C ILE A 55 -9.45 -8.25 1.30
N GLU A 56 -10.43 -8.83 0.60
CA GLU A 56 -10.18 -9.64 -0.59
C GLU A 56 -9.46 -8.83 -1.67
N ALA A 57 -9.91 -7.60 -1.90
CA ALA A 57 -9.26 -6.67 -2.83
C ALA A 57 -7.82 -6.34 -2.42
N ALA A 58 -7.58 -6.11 -1.12
CA ALA A 58 -6.24 -5.85 -0.61
C ALA A 58 -5.29 -7.04 -0.91
N HIS A 59 -5.72 -8.26 -0.62
CA HIS A 59 -4.94 -9.46 -0.91
C HIS A 59 -4.77 -9.72 -2.41
N ARG A 60 -5.83 -9.56 -3.21
CA ARG A 60 -5.76 -9.73 -4.67
C ARG A 60 -4.78 -8.75 -5.29
N GLU A 61 -4.93 -7.46 -5.02
CA GLU A 61 -4.04 -6.42 -5.58
C GLU A 61 -2.59 -6.65 -5.12
N LEU A 62 -2.37 -7.06 -3.87
CA LEU A 62 -1.03 -7.36 -3.39
C LEU A 62 -0.39 -8.56 -4.12
N TYR A 63 -1.18 -9.60 -4.40
CA TYR A 63 -0.73 -10.75 -5.16
C TYR A 63 -0.50 -10.41 -6.65
N GLU A 64 -1.43 -9.71 -7.29
CA GLU A 64 -1.37 -9.31 -8.69
C GLU A 64 -0.22 -8.32 -8.97
N GLU A 65 -0.09 -7.28 -8.14
CA GLU A 65 0.84 -6.17 -8.40
C GLU A 65 2.25 -6.44 -7.87
N ALA A 66 2.37 -7.10 -6.73
CA ALA A 66 3.65 -7.31 -6.03
C ALA A 66 4.07 -8.78 -5.91
N GLY A 67 3.20 -9.74 -6.22
CA GLY A 67 3.54 -11.16 -6.08
C GLY A 67 3.87 -11.55 -4.65
N VAL A 68 3.14 -11.03 -3.66
CA VAL A 68 3.36 -11.39 -2.25
C VAL A 68 2.05 -11.80 -1.57
N LYS A 69 2.18 -12.61 -0.52
CA LYS A 69 1.08 -12.98 0.39
C LYS A 69 1.51 -12.74 1.83
N GLY A 70 0.54 -12.48 2.68
CA GLY A 70 0.77 -12.21 4.09
C GLY A 70 -0.53 -11.99 4.82
N ARG A 71 -0.42 -11.71 6.12
CA ARG A 71 -1.56 -11.44 7.00
C ARG A 71 -1.72 -9.94 7.24
N ILE A 72 -2.96 -9.45 7.20
CA ILE A 72 -3.27 -8.09 7.64
C ILE A 72 -3.12 -8.04 9.16
N ILE A 73 -2.34 -7.07 9.64
CA ILE A 73 -2.05 -6.89 11.08
C ILE A 73 -2.58 -5.58 11.64
N ARG A 74 -2.93 -4.63 10.78
CA ARG A 74 -3.44 -3.32 11.17
C ARG A 74 -4.31 -2.72 10.07
N ASP A 75 -5.41 -2.09 10.46
CA ASP A 75 -6.20 -1.21 9.61
C ASP A 75 -5.78 0.24 9.89
N LEU A 76 -5.33 0.97 8.87
CA LEU A 76 -4.93 2.38 8.96
C LEU A 76 -6.09 3.33 8.67
N GLY A 77 -7.25 2.80 8.26
CA GLY A 77 -8.45 3.54 7.92
C GLY A 77 -8.55 3.90 6.44
N ILE A 78 -9.50 4.81 6.16
CA ILE A 78 -9.86 5.25 4.82
C ILE A 78 -9.21 6.61 4.54
N PHE A 79 -8.59 6.72 3.38
CA PHE A 79 -8.01 7.96 2.87
C PHE A 79 -8.76 8.41 1.63
N GLU A 80 -9.21 9.66 1.65
CA GLU A 80 -9.96 10.27 0.56
C GLU A 80 -9.05 11.13 -0.31
N ASN A 81 -9.08 10.88 -1.62
CA ASN A 81 -8.51 11.79 -2.61
C ASN A 81 -9.67 12.45 -3.36
N LEU A 82 -9.97 13.70 -3.00
CA LEU A 82 -11.10 14.48 -3.53
C LEU A 82 -10.93 14.77 -5.03
N GLU A 83 -9.71 15.15 -5.45
CA GLU A 83 -9.40 15.50 -6.85
C GLU A 83 -9.65 14.35 -7.81
N ARG A 84 -9.29 13.13 -7.41
CA ARG A 84 -9.43 11.92 -8.23
C ARG A 84 -10.68 11.11 -7.89
N LYS A 85 -11.50 11.58 -6.94
CA LYS A 85 -12.67 10.89 -6.38
C LYS A 85 -12.37 9.44 -6.02
N ARG A 86 -11.41 9.22 -5.12
CA ARG A 86 -11.01 7.89 -4.64
C ARG A 86 -11.10 7.79 -3.13
N ARG A 87 -11.60 6.66 -2.63
CA ARG A 87 -11.53 6.26 -1.23
C ARG A 87 -10.67 5.01 -1.15
N THR A 88 -9.58 5.08 -0.41
CA THR A 88 -8.63 3.96 -0.29
C THR A 88 -8.57 3.51 1.15
N ASN A 89 -9.02 2.30 1.42
CA ASN A 89 -8.75 1.63 2.69
C ASN A 89 -7.31 1.10 2.66
N VAL A 90 -6.54 1.41 3.71
CA VAL A 90 -5.12 1.06 3.76
C VAL A 90 -4.88 0.12 4.94
N PHE A 91 -4.23 -0.99 4.66
CA PHE A 91 -3.87 -1.99 5.66
C PHE A 91 -2.36 -2.11 5.81
N VAL A 92 -1.90 -2.51 6.99
CA VAL A 92 -0.54 -3.01 7.19
C VAL A 92 -0.56 -4.52 7.04
N VAL A 93 0.31 -5.06 6.19
CA VAL A 93 0.43 -6.49 5.91
C VAL A 93 1.81 -6.96 6.32
N TYR A 94 1.87 -7.97 7.18
CA TYR A 94 3.11 -8.72 7.44
C TYR A 94 3.28 -9.73 6.30
N VAL A 95 4.34 -9.57 5.50
CA VAL A 95 4.61 -10.46 4.36
C VAL A 95 5.14 -11.81 4.85
N GLU A 96 4.47 -12.88 4.43
CA GLU A 96 4.83 -14.25 4.78
C GLU A 96 5.45 -15.00 3.60
N HIS A 97 5.08 -14.62 2.37
CA HIS A 97 5.54 -15.29 1.16
C HIS A 97 5.80 -14.26 0.04
N GLU A 98 6.94 -14.40 -0.63
CA GLU A 98 7.32 -13.66 -1.83
C GLU A 98 7.44 -14.64 -3.00
N TYR A 99 6.74 -14.39 -4.10
CA TYR A 99 6.81 -15.21 -5.32
C TYR A 99 7.79 -14.60 -6.31
N ASP A 100 8.64 -15.42 -6.95
CA ASP A 100 9.63 -14.92 -7.93
C ASP A 100 9.00 -14.45 -9.25
N ASP A 101 7.82 -14.96 -9.56
CA ASP A 101 7.08 -14.63 -10.77
C ASP A 101 5.59 -14.39 -10.46
N TRP A 102 5.03 -13.31 -10.99
CA TRP A 102 3.67 -12.85 -10.72
C TRP A 102 3.06 -12.13 -11.92
N GLU A 103 1.74 -11.92 -11.89
CA GLU A 103 0.97 -11.46 -13.05
C GLU A 103 1.49 -10.13 -13.61
N GLU A 104 1.58 -9.08 -12.79
CA GLU A 104 1.98 -7.77 -13.31
C GLU A 104 3.48 -7.66 -13.62
N LYS A 105 4.34 -8.52 -13.05
CA LYS A 105 5.73 -8.65 -13.55
C LYS A 105 5.72 -9.15 -14.99
N ARG A 106 4.97 -10.21 -15.30
CA ARG A 106 4.91 -10.76 -16.66
C ARG A 106 4.26 -9.81 -17.65
N LEU A 107 3.19 -9.13 -17.24
CA LEU A 107 2.38 -8.31 -18.15
C LEU A 107 2.90 -6.88 -18.33
N PHE A 108 3.50 -6.31 -17.29
CA PHE A 108 3.89 -4.89 -17.27
C PHE A 108 5.35 -4.67 -16.87
N ASP A 109 6.11 -5.74 -16.63
CA ASP A 109 7.47 -5.68 -16.09
C ASP A 109 7.53 -4.79 -14.84
N ARG A 110 6.49 -4.95 -14.00
CA ARG A 110 6.35 -4.26 -12.73
C ARG A 110 7.36 -4.83 -11.75
N GLN A 111 8.17 -3.95 -11.13
CA GLN A 111 9.19 -4.34 -10.18
C GLN A 111 8.72 -4.11 -8.75
N ARG A 112 9.27 -4.88 -7.80
CA ARG A 112 9.10 -4.69 -6.36
C ARG A 112 10.45 -4.51 -5.69
N HIS A 113 10.49 -3.70 -4.64
CA HIS A 113 11.71 -3.53 -3.85
C HIS A 113 11.38 -3.16 -2.41
N TRP A 114 12.18 -3.69 -1.49
CA TRP A 114 12.10 -3.37 -0.07
C TRP A 114 12.94 -2.13 0.21
N PHE A 115 12.32 -1.10 0.78
CA PHE A 115 12.97 0.16 1.10
C PHE A 115 12.96 0.40 2.59
N GLN A 116 14.07 0.92 3.09
CA GLN A 116 14.14 1.52 4.42
C GLN A 116 13.18 2.71 4.51
N LEU A 117 12.62 2.97 5.70
CA LEU A 117 11.59 4.01 5.90
C LEU A 117 11.99 5.39 5.35
N LYS A 118 13.24 5.80 5.54
CA LYS A 118 13.76 7.10 5.08
C LYS A 118 13.77 7.22 3.55
N GLU A 119 14.12 6.13 2.86
CA GLU A 119 14.17 6.08 1.39
C GLU A 119 12.77 6.04 0.82
N ALA A 120 11.90 5.20 1.38
CA ALA A 120 10.48 5.13 1.02
C ALA A 120 9.78 6.49 1.17
N PHE A 121 10.03 7.20 2.27
CA PHE A 121 9.52 8.56 2.48
C PHE A 121 9.92 9.52 1.36
N SER A 122 11.20 9.46 0.97
CA SER A 122 11.76 10.34 -0.07
C SER A 122 11.13 10.06 -1.43
N LEU A 123 10.97 8.79 -1.79
CA LEU A 123 10.33 8.36 -3.04
C LEU A 123 8.85 8.76 -3.09
N LEU A 124 8.07 8.46 -2.05
CA LEU A 124 6.64 8.76 -2.03
C LEU A 124 6.37 10.27 -2.04
N LYS A 125 7.19 11.05 -1.32
CA LYS A 125 7.09 12.51 -1.29
C LYS A 125 7.28 13.14 -2.67
N CYS A 126 8.23 12.63 -3.47
CA CYS A 126 8.52 13.19 -4.78
C CYS A 126 7.44 12.91 -5.82
N TYR A 127 6.76 11.75 -5.75
CA TYR A 127 5.97 11.26 -6.89
C TYR A 127 4.49 11.01 -6.60
N LYS A 128 4.09 10.80 -5.34
CA LYS A 128 2.71 10.45 -4.96
C LYS A 128 2.34 10.98 -3.57
N GLN A 129 2.13 12.30 -3.47
CA GLN A 129 1.78 12.97 -2.20
C GLN A 129 0.58 12.33 -1.47
N SER A 130 -0.45 11.86 -2.19
CA SER A 130 -1.59 11.18 -1.55
C SER A 130 -1.21 9.87 -0.85
N GLN A 131 -0.16 9.19 -1.30
CA GLN A 131 0.35 7.97 -0.64
C GLN A 131 1.29 8.30 0.52
N LEU A 132 1.83 9.52 0.58
CA LEU A 132 2.63 9.98 1.71
C LEU A 132 1.79 10.00 2.99
N GLU A 133 0.51 10.35 2.90
CA GLU A 133 -0.42 10.33 4.04
C GLU A 133 -0.61 8.91 4.59
N PHE A 134 -0.63 7.89 3.72
CA PHE A 134 -0.73 6.49 4.12
C PHE A 134 0.50 6.12 4.96
N PHE A 135 1.67 6.48 4.43
CA PHE A 135 2.96 6.23 5.07
C PHE A 135 3.08 6.97 6.41
N GLN A 136 2.67 8.24 6.48
CA GLN A 136 2.64 9.00 7.72
C GLN A 136 1.72 8.37 8.77
N ARG A 137 0.52 7.92 8.37
CA ARG A 137 -0.39 7.20 9.28
C ARG A 137 0.22 5.88 9.77
N PHE A 138 0.89 5.15 8.89
CA PHE A 138 1.62 3.94 9.26
C PHE A 138 2.67 4.24 10.34
N LEU A 139 3.52 5.26 10.15
CA LEU A 139 4.50 5.65 11.16
C LEU A 139 3.83 6.00 12.49
N LEU A 140 2.78 6.82 12.49
CA LEU A 140 2.07 7.21 13.72
C LEU A 140 1.45 6.06 14.50
N THR A 141 1.14 4.95 13.84
CA THR A 141 0.52 3.77 14.45
C THR A 141 1.54 2.65 14.74
N SER A 142 2.79 2.81 14.31
CA SER A 142 3.86 1.88 14.57
C SER A 142 4.30 1.96 16.03
N SER A 143 4.39 0.82 16.70
CA SER A 143 4.83 0.72 18.10
C SER A 143 6.21 1.34 18.35
N ASN A 144 7.05 1.41 17.30
CA ASN A 144 8.40 1.98 17.37
C ASN A 144 8.40 3.53 17.30
N TYR A 145 7.38 4.14 16.71
CA TYR A 145 7.31 5.61 16.61
C TYR A 145 6.92 6.27 17.93
N THR A 146 6.08 5.62 18.74
CA THR A 146 5.76 6.07 20.10
C THR A 146 7.01 6.14 20.99
N GLN A 147 7.97 5.21 20.79
CA GLN A 147 9.25 5.23 21.49
C GLN A 147 10.20 6.34 20.99
N LEU A 148 10.21 6.60 19.68
CA LEU A 148 11.04 7.66 19.08
C LEU A 148 10.63 9.06 19.57
N ILE A 149 9.32 9.33 19.68
CA ILE A 149 8.82 10.62 20.19
C ILE A 149 9.09 10.77 21.70
N HIS A 150 9.03 9.70 22.47
CA HIS A 150 9.39 9.74 23.89
C HIS A 150 10.88 9.98 24.15
N GLN A 151 11.78 9.59 23.25
CA GLN A 151 13.21 9.91 23.37
C GLN A 151 13.51 11.36 22.95
N VAL A 152 12.86 11.85 21.89
CA VAL A 152 13.06 13.22 21.39
C VAL A 152 12.45 14.28 22.32
N ASN A 153 11.32 13.99 22.99
CA ASN A 153 10.68 14.96 23.89
C ASN A 153 11.22 14.92 25.34
N ASN A 154 12.15 14.03 25.66
CA ASN A 154 12.82 13.94 26.96
C ASN A 154 14.34 14.23 26.86
N SER A 155 14.79 14.83 25.75
CA SER A 155 16.18 15.26 25.50
C SER A 155 16.27 16.77 25.36
#